data_AF-A0A7V4P8N8-F1
#
_entry.id   AF-A0A7V4P8N8-F1
#
_cell.length_a   1.000
_cell.length_b   1.000
_cell.length_c   1.000
_cell.angle_alpha   90.00
_cell.angle_beta   90.00
_cell.angle_gamma   90.00
#
_symmetry.space_group_name_H-M   'P 1'
#
loop_
_entity.id
_entity.type
_entity.pdbx_description
1 polymer ?
#
loop_
_entity_poly.entity_id
_entity_poly.type
_entity_poly.pdbx_seq_one_letter_code
_entity_poly.pdbx_strand_id
1 'polypeptide(L)'
;MIRQSDAVGRKHTFLLCRYALIFATGTLAFVEVARDSSPVPIAVLILVALASNVALSQAPPFSFFDAWTQAPVLVSDTALISIALLLTRASQESFFFFFFVLIMAAKVENLTTLGICAGAVGFASFLLADPPGGWASPALMRVPFLFASGVFFGYVVLPERTGEMIGFRDASPVVRKQGSIKGPRRMNDAPAT
;
A
#
# COMPACT_ATOMS: atom_id res chain seq x y z
N MET A 1 22.98 -2.42 -11.51
CA MET A 1 22.40 -1.06 -11.56
C MET A 1 20.86 -1.08 -11.58
N ILE A 2 20.22 -1.85 -12.48
CA ILE A 2 18.73 -1.95 -12.59
C ILE A 2 18.05 -2.30 -11.24
N ARG A 3 18.60 -3.26 -10.49
CA ARG A 3 18.07 -3.71 -9.20
C ARG A 3 18.04 -2.63 -8.09
N GLN A 4 18.93 -1.64 -8.16
CA GLN A 4 19.01 -0.57 -7.17
C GLN A 4 18.06 0.57 -7.51
N SER A 5 17.90 0.89 -8.79
CA SER A 5 16.90 1.87 -9.24
C SER A 5 15.47 1.42 -8.93
N ASP A 6 15.18 0.12 -9.09
CA ASP A 6 13.84 -0.43 -8.84
C ASP A 6 13.47 -0.39 -7.35
N ALA A 7 14.41 -0.74 -6.47
CA ALA A 7 14.22 -0.67 -5.02
C ALA A 7 13.99 0.77 -4.53
N VAL A 8 14.74 1.73 -5.08
CA VAL A 8 14.56 3.15 -4.78
C VAL A 8 13.21 3.66 -5.29
N GLY A 9 12.81 3.28 -6.51
CA GLY A 9 11.51 3.61 -7.07
C GLY A 9 10.35 3.09 -6.22
N ARG A 10 10.42 1.82 -5.80
CA ARG A 10 9.40 1.19 -4.93
C ARG A 10 9.28 1.92 -3.60
N LYS A 11 10.41 2.26 -2.96
CA LYS A 11 10.42 3.04 -1.72
C LYS A 11 9.80 4.42 -1.90
N HIS A 12 10.12 5.10 -3.00
CA HIS A 12 9.55 6.42 -3.30
C HIS A 12 8.03 6.36 -3.46
N THR A 13 7.52 5.39 -4.22
CA THR A 13 6.07 5.17 -4.37
C THR A 13 5.40 4.86 -3.03
N PHE A 14 6.01 4.01 -2.19
CA PHE A 14 5.50 3.76 -0.84
C PHE A 14 5.35 5.05 -0.02
N LEU A 15 6.40 5.88 0.02
CA LEU A 15 6.41 7.12 0.80
C LEU A 15 5.40 8.14 0.27
N LEU A 16 5.22 8.21 -1.05
CA LEU A 16 4.21 9.07 -1.68
C LEU A 16 2.78 8.61 -1.33
N CYS A 17 2.49 7.32 -1.42
CA CYS A 17 1.21 6.76 -1.01
C CYS A 17 0.94 7.05 0.48
N ARG A 18 1.97 6.89 1.33
CA ARG A 18 1.86 7.20 2.75
C ARG A 18 1.62 8.69 3.01
N TYR A 19 2.28 9.59 2.29
CA TYR A 19 2.00 11.04 2.37
C TYR A 19 0.56 11.36 1.95
N ALA A 20 0.07 10.77 0.85
CA ALA A 20 -1.30 10.97 0.39
C ALA A 20 -2.31 10.50 1.45
N LEU A 21 -2.06 9.34 2.08
CA LEU A 21 -2.89 8.83 3.16
C LEU A 21 -2.86 9.74 4.40
N ILE A 22 -1.68 10.18 4.84
CA ILE A 22 -1.55 11.10 5.98
C ILE A 22 -2.30 12.41 5.70
N PHE A 23 -2.16 12.97 4.50
CA PHE A 23 -2.84 14.19 4.11
C PHE A 23 -4.35 14.02 4.07
N ALA A 24 -4.85 12.93 3.48
CA ALA A 24 -6.28 12.64 3.41
C ALA A 24 -6.89 12.39 4.80
N THR A 25 -6.21 11.63 5.67
CA THR A 25 -6.63 11.41 7.06
C THR A 25 -6.63 12.72 7.84
N GLY A 26 -5.58 13.52 7.73
CA GLY A 26 -5.49 14.80 8.44
C GLY A 26 -6.57 15.78 8.02
N THR A 27 -6.75 15.97 6.72
CA THR A 27 -7.78 16.88 6.20
C THR A 27 -9.19 16.41 6.56
N LEU A 28 -9.50 15.12 6.43
CA LEU A 28 -10.77 14.54 6.91
C LEU A 28 -10.96 14.83 8.41
N ALA A 29 -9.94 14.55 9.22
CA ALA A 29 -10.02 14.69 10.66
C ALA A 29 -10.21 16.16 11.09
N PHE A 30 -9.48 17.09 10.49
CA PHE A 30 -9.64 18.52 10.76
C PHE A 30 -11.01 19.05 10.36
N VAL A 31 -11.58 18.54 9.27
CA VAL A 31 -12.86 18.98 8.75
C VAL A 31 -14.05 18.39 9.52
N GLU A 32 -13.91 17.17 10.05
CA GLU A 32 -14.94 16.50 10.86
C GLU A 32 -14.72 16.64 12.39
N VAL A 33 -13.71 17.42 12.83
CA VAL A 33 -13.56 17.76 14.25
C VAL A 33 -14.73 18.64 14.70
N ALA A 34 -15.35 18.30 15.83
CA ALA A 34 -16.44 19.10 16.37
C ALA A 34 -15.95 20.51 16.68
N ARG A 35 -16.77 21.54 16.45
CA ARG A 35 -16.40 22.95 16.68
C ARG A 35 -15.97 23.24 18.12
N ASP A 36 -16.47 22.46 19.07
CA ASP A 36 -16.16 22.60 20.50
C ASP A 36 -14.97 21.75 20.96
N SER A 37 -14.40 20.93 20.06
CA SER A 37 -13.27 20.05 20.36
C SER A 37 -11.95 20.72 19.96
N SER A 38 -10.92 20.57 20.80
CA SER A 38 -9.57 21.04 20.48
C SER A 38 -8.99 20.29 19.28
N PRO A 39 -8.44 20.99 18.26
CA PRO A 39 -7.78 20.35 17.12
C PRO A 39 -6.36 19.85 17.44
N VAL A 40 -5.85 20.16 18.63
CA VAL A 40 -4.46 19.85 19.03
C VAL A 40 -4.13 18.35 18.95
N PRO A 41 -4.97 17.41 19.45
CA PRO A 41 -4.66 15.99 19.36
C PRO A 41 -4.51 15.50 17.91
N ILE A 42 -5.34 16.00 16.99
CA ILE A 42 -5.27 15.68 15.56
C ILE A 42 -3.96 16.23 14.98
N ALA A 43 -3.63 17.49 15.27
CA ALA A 43 -2.38 18.10 14.81
C ALA A 43 -1.15 17.29 15.27
N VAL A 44 -1.12 16.85 16.53
CA VAL A 44 -0.05 16.01 17.07
C VAL A 44 0.02 14.67 16.34
N LEU A 45 -1.11 13.99 16.10
CA LEU A 45 -1.14 12.74 15.35
C LEU A 45 -0.58 12.90 13.94
N ILE A 46 -0.99 13.95 13.22
CA ILE A 46 -0.49 14.20 11.85
C ILE A 46 0.99 14.55 11.86
N LEU A 47 1.47 15.33 12.82
CA LEU A 47 2.91 15.61 12.98
C LEU A 47 3.71 14.35 13.25
N VAL A 48 3.22 13.46 14.12
CA VAL A 48 3.84 12.16 14.40
C VAL A 48 3.87 11.28 13.13
N ALA A 49 2.78 11.26 12.36
CA ALA A 49 2.72 10.51 11.11
C ALA A 49 3.73 11.04 10.07
N LEU A 50 3.80 12.35 9.90
CA LEU A 50 4.76 13.01 9.01
C LEU A 50 6.20 12.75 9.45
N ALA A 51 6.49 12.91 10.74
CA ALA A 51 7.83 12.62 11.30
C ALA A 51 8.21 11.15 11.08
N SER A 52 7.27 10.22 11.27
CA SER A 52 7.48 8.80 10.96
C SER A 52 7.78 8.59 9.48
N ASN A 53 7.10 9.29 8.57
CA ASN A 53 7.36 9.17 7.14
C ASN A 53 8.73 9.74 6.73
N VAL A 54 9.12 10.86 7.33
CA VAL A 54 10.46 11.43 7.16
C VAL A 54 11.53 10.48 7.71
N ALA A 55 11.33 9.88 8.88
CA ALA A 55 12.26 8.89 9.43
C ALA A 55 12.42 7.69 8.49
N LEU A 56 11.32 7.16 7.93
CA LEU A 56 11.35 6.10 6.93
C LEU A 56 12.08 6.49 5.64
N SER A 57 12.06 7.77 5.26
CA SER A 57 12.80 8.25 4.09
C SER A 57 14.33 8.09 4.23
N GLN A 58 14.84 8.05 5.47
CA GLN A 58 16.27 7.87 5.74
C GLN A 58 16.70 6.38 5.78
N ALA A 59 15.75 5.44 5.81
CA ALA A 59 16.05 4.02 5.89
C ALA A 59 16.71 3.48 4.60
N PRO A 60 17.64 2.52 4.67
CA PRO A 60 18.25 1.92 3.48
C PRO A 60 17.21 1.22 2.59
N PRO A 61 17.21 1.43 1.26
CA PRO A 61 16.21 0.85 0.36
C PRO A 61 16.13 -0.68 0.40
N PHE A 62 17.23 -1.35 0.73
CA PHE A 62 17.34 -2.81 0.69
C PHE A 62 16.72 -3.53 1.89
N SER A 63 16.64 -2.88 3.06
CA SER A 63 15.97 -3.45 4.26
C SER A 63 14.57 -2.87 4.49
N PHE A 64 14.18 -1.89 3.67
CA PHE A 64 12.90 -1.22 3.78
C PHE A 64 11.69 -2.15 3.61
N PHE A 65 11.84 -3.17 2.77
CA PHE A 65 10.79 -4.13 2.43
C PHE A 65 10.89 -5.44 3.23
N ASP A 66 11.72 -5.48 4.28
CA ASP A 66 11.72 -6.61 5.21
C ASP A 66 10.46 -6.58 6.07
N ALA A 67 9.87 -7.75 6.34
CA ALA A 67 8.66 -7.88 7.16
C ALA A 67 8.79 -7.20 8.55
N TRP A 68 10.00 -7.24 9.13
CA TRP A 68 10.33 -6.59 10.40
C TRP A 68 10.26 -5.06 10.34
N THR A 69 10.44 -4.46 9.16
CA THR A 69 10.34 -3.02 8.94
C THR A 69 8.93 -2.64 8.53
N GLN A 70 8.29 -3.40 7.63
CA GLN A 70 6.97 -3.06 7.10
C GLN A 70 5.83 -3.28 8.09
N ALA A 71 5.83 -4.40 8.83
CA ALA A 71 4.73 -4.74 9.73
C ALA A 71 4.51 -3.68 10.84
N PRO A 72 5.55 -3.19 11.53
CA PRO A 72 5.38 -2.11 12.51
C PRO A 72 4.82 -0.82 11.89
N VAL A 73 5.24 -0.48 10.67
CA VAL A 73 4.76 0.72 9.96
C VAL A 73 3.26 0.60 9.68
N LEU A 74 2.83 -0.52 9.10
CA LEU A 74 1.41 -0.81 8.83
C LEU A 74 0.55 -0.77 10.09
N VAL A 75 1.01 -1.40 11.17
CA VAL A 75 0.31 -1.41 12.46
C VAL A 75 0.23 0.02 13.02
N SER A 76 1.32 0.77 12.96
CA SER A 76 1.35 2.16 13.44
C SER A 76 0.43 3.08 12.63
N ASP A 77 0.40 2.96 11.31
CA ASP A 77 -0.47 3.75 10.44
C ASP A 77 -1.94 3.39 10.68
N THR A 78 -2.25 2.11 10.83
CA THR A 78 -3.60 1.63 11.16
C THR A 78 -4.06 2.17 12.51
N ALA A 79 -3.21 2.11 13.53
CA ALA A 79 -3.50 2.64 14.86
C ALA A 79 -3.70 4.16 14.81
N LEU A 80 -2.83 4.89 14.13
CA LEU A 80 -2.91 6.35 14.00
C LEU A 80 -4.19 6.80 13.31
N ILE A 81 -4.55 6.16 12.19
CA ILE A 81 -5.79 6.43 11.47
C ILE A 81 -6.99 6.08 12.34
N SER A 82 -6.95 4.94 13.04
CA SER A 82 -8.02 4.53 13.96
C SER A 82 -8.22 5.56 15.08
N ILE A 83 -7.15 6.04 15.69
CA ILE A 83 -7.23 7.08 16.74
C ILE A 83 -7.77 8.39 16.14
N ALA A 84 -7.28 8.81 14.97
CA ALA A 84 -7.78 10.02 14.32
C ALA A 84 -9.29 9.95 14.08
N LEU A 85 -9.78 8.82 13.53
CA LEU A 85 -11.20 8.57 13.29
C LEU A 85 -12.02 8.50 14.58
N LEU A 86 -11.48 7.94 15.68
CA LEU A 86 -12.18 7.88 16.96
C LEU A 86 -12.25 9.23 17.69
N LEU A 87 -11.24 10.08 17.52
CA LEU A 87 -11.19 11.42 18.11
C LEU A 87 -12.11 12.39 17.41
N THR A 88 -12.26 12.22 16.09
CA THR A 88 -13.21 13.00 15.30
C THR A 88 -14.57 12.34 15.45
N ARG A 89 -15.64 13.11 15.64
CA ARG A 89 -17.00 12.55 15.46
C ARG A 89 -17.29 12.18 13.99
N ALA A 90 -16.25 12.09 13.17
CA ALA A 90 -16.33 11.55 11.85
C ALA A 90 -16.95 10.17 11.97
N SER A 91 -18.19 10.09 11.51
CA SER A 91 -19.16 9.03 11.76
C SER A 91 -18.50 7.68 12.09
N GLN A 92 -18.95 6.98 13.14
CA GLN A 92 -18.52 5.59 13.42
C GLN A 92 -18.51 4.72 12.14
N GLU A 93 -19.35 5.04 11.16
CA GLU A 93 -19.35 4.47 9.81
C GLU A 93 -18.01 4.61 9.08
N SER A 94 -17.33 5.76 9.13
CA SER A 94 -16.02 5.97 8.49
C SER A 94 -14.95 5.04 9.07
N PHE A 95 -15.01 4.76 10.37
CA PHE A 95 -14.17 3.75 11.01
C PHE A 95 -14.47 2.36 10.44
N PHE A 96 -15.74 1.97 10.34
CA PHE A 96 -16.11 0.68 9.73
C PHE A 96 -15.73 0.59 8.25
N PHE A 97 -15.93 1.64 7.46
CA PHE A 97 -15.55 1.68 6.05
C PHE A 97 -14.04 1.60 5.85
N PHE A 98 -13.26 2.22 6.73
CA PHE A 98 -11.81 2.09 6.73
C PHE A 98 -11.39 0.62 6.91
N PHE A 99 -11.90 -0.07 7.94
CA PHE A 99 -11.61 -1.49 8.14
C PHE A 99 -12.14 -2.38 7.02
N PHE A 100 -13.30 -2.04 6.45
CA PHE A 100 -13.83 -2.71 5.26
C PHE A 100 -12.86 -2.60 4.09
N VAL A 101 -12.28 -1.42 3.84
CA VAL A 101 -11.25 -1.22 2.81
C VAL A 101 -9.98 -2.00 3.12
N LEU A 102 -9.57 -2.14 4.39
CA LEU A 102 -8.42 -3.00 4.76
C LEU A 102 -8.68 -4.47 4.43
N ILE A 103 -9.87 -4.98 4.76
CA ILE A 103 -10.28 -6.35 4.43
C ILE A 103 -10.32 -6.54 2.92
N MET A 104 -10.84 -5.55 2.19
CA MET A 104 -10.88 -5.55 0.73
C MET A 104 -9.45 -5.54 0.14
N ALA A 105 -8.53 -4.77 0.70
CA ALA A 105 -7.13 -4.75 0.28
C ALA A 105 -6.47 -6.13 0.43
N ALA A 106 -6.83 -6.88 1.47
CA ALA A 106 -6.36 -8.25 1.66
C ALA A 106 -6.93 -9.23 0.60
N LYS A 107 -8.12 -8.98 0.05
CA LYS A 107 -8.81 -9.89 -0.88
C LYS A 107 -8.69 -9.55 -2.36
N VAL A 108 -8.72 -8.28 -2.73
CA VAL A 108 -8.81 -7.83 -4.13
C VAL A 108 -7.42 -7.78 -4.75
N GLU A 109 -7.14 -8.63 -5.73
CA GLU A 109 -5.81 -8.84 -6.32
C GLU A 109 -5.27 -7.68 -7.17
N ASN A 110 -6.14 -6.79 -7.65
CA ASN A 110 -5.78 -5.69 -8.56
C ASN A 110 -5.89 -4.32 -7.86
N LEU A 111 -4.79 -3.54 -7.89
CA LEU A 111 -4.73 -2.22 -7.24
C LEU A 111 -5.75 -1.23 -7.84
N THR A 112 -5.96 -1.26 -9.15
CA THR A 112 -6.93 -0.40 -9.83
C THR A 112 -8.35 -0.73 -9.39
N THR A 113 -8.70 -2.01 -9.35
CA THR A 113 -10.01 -2.47 -8.86
C THR A 113 -10.20 -2.06 -7.39
N LEU A 114 -9.17 -2.25 -6.56
CA LEU A 114 -9.20 -1.85 -5.15
C LEU A 114 -9.41 -0.35 -4.99
N GLY A 115 -8.69 0.48 -5.75
CA GLY A 115 -8.85 1.93 -5.72
C GLY A 115 -10.25 2.38 -6.14
N ILE A 116 -10.79 1.80 -7.21
CA ILE A 116 -12.16 2.08 -7.68
C ILE A 116 -13.18 1.70 -6.60
N CYS A 117 -13.08 0.50 -6.03
CA CYS A 117 -14.00 0.06 -4.99
C CYS A 117 -13.88 0.90 -3.72
N ALA A 118 -12.68 1.27 -3.29
CA ALA A 118 -12.48 2.11 -2.11
C ALA A 118 -13.04 3.53 -2.31
N GLY A 119 -12.82 4.11 -3.51
CA GLY A 119 -13.44 5.38 -3.90
C GLY A 119 -14.97 5.29 -3.96
N ALA A 120 -15.52 4.18 -4.49
CA ALA A 120 -16.95 3.94 -4.52
C ALA A 120 -17.56 3.80 -3.12
N VAL A 121 -16.89 3.14 -2.18
CA VAL A 121 -17.31 3.07 -0.76
C VAL A 121 -17.34 4.48 -0.16
N GLY A 122 -16.32 5.30 -0.41
CA GLY A 122 -16.31 6.68 0.07
C GLY A 122 -17.41 7.53 -0.54
N PHE A 123 -17.70 7.35 -1.83
CA PHE A 123 -18.78 8.05 -2.50
C PHE A 123 -20.15 7.62 -1.98
N ALA A 124 -20.36 6.32 -1.77
CA ALA A 124 -21.56 5.80 -1.15
C ALA A 124 -21.74 6.32 0.29
N SER A 125 -20.65 6.38 1.07
CA SER A 125 -20.67 6.97 2.41
C SER A 125 -21.09 8.44 2.40
N PHE A 126 -20.59 9.22 1.42
CA PHE A 126 -20.99 10.61 1.24
C PHE A 126 -22.49 10.74 0.90
N LEU A 127 -23.01 9.92 0.00
CA LEU A 127 -24.43 9.93 -0.38
C LEU A 127 -25.35 9.52 0.78
N LEU A 128 -24.94 8.53 1.59
CA LEU A 128 -25.71 8.05 2.74
C LEU A 128 -25.73 9.04 3.91
N ALA A 129 -24.72 9.90 4.01
CA ALA A 129 -24.62 10.88 5.09
C ALA A 129 -25.63 12.03 4.98
N ASP A 130 -26.41 12.10 3.90
CA ASP A 130 -27.40 13.16 3.57
C ASP A 130 -26.95 14.58 3.98
N PRO A 131 -25.85 15.08 3.40
CA PRO A 131 -25.17 16.21 3.99
C PRO A 131 -25.89 17.54 3.73
N PRO A 132 -26.16 18.36 4.78
CA PRO A 132 -26.86 19.64 4.64
C PRO A 132 -26.09 20.70 3.84
N GLY A 133 -24.84 20.44 3.45
CA GLY A 133 -23.96 21.32 2.66
C GLY A 133 -23.71 20.86 1.22
N GLY A 134 -24.35 19.78 0.76
CA GLY A 134 -24.14 19.23 -0.59
C GLY A 134 -22.67 18.95 -0.89
N TRP A 135 -22.15 19.49 -2.00
CA TRP A 135 -20.76 19.30 -2.45
C TRP A 135 -19.71 20.01 -1.59
N ALA A 136 -20.09 20.98 -0.75
CA ALA A 136 -19.18 21.63 0.20
C ALA A 136 -19.15 20.91 1.56
N SER A 137 -19.81 19.74 1.66
CA SER A 137 -19.90 19.03 2.92
C SER A 137 -18.56 18.45 3.38
N PRO A 138 -18.27 18.53 4.69
CA PRO A 138 -17.21 17.77 5.34
C PRO A 138 -17.13 16.30 4.93
N ALA A 139 -18.28 15.65 4.74
CA ALA A 139 -18.37 14.23 4.39
C ALA A 139 -17.75 13.89 3.03
N LEU A 140 -17.55 14.87 2.13
CA LEU A 140 -16.92 14.64 0.83
C LEU A 140 -15.47 14.18 0.99
N MET A 141 -14.79 14.56 2.09
CA MET A 141 -13.43 14.15 2.39
C MET A 141 -13.27 12.65 2.66
N ARG A 142 -14.38 11.92 2.89
CA ARG A 142 -14.37 10.46 3.03
C ARG A 142 -13.97 9.77 1.74
N VAL A 143 -14.27 10.36 0.58
CA VAL A 143 -13.91 9.83 -0.74
C VAL A 143 -12.39 9.76 -0.93
N PRO A 144 -11.62 10.88 -0.87
CA PRO A 144 -10.17 10.83 -1.00
C PRO A 144 -9.52 10.04 0.14
N PHE A 145 -10.07 10.05 1.35
CA PHE A 145 -9.57 9.26 2.47
C PHE A 145 -9.65 7.74 2.22
N LEU A 146 -10.81 7.22 1.83
CA LEU A 146 -10.98 5.79 1.58
C LEU A 146 -10.22 5.36 0.32
N PHE A 147 -10.19 6.20 -0.71
CA PHE A 147 -9.34 5.96 -1.89
C PHE A 147 -7.86 5.86 -1.52
N ALA A 148 -7.32 6.83 -0.77
CA ALA A 148 -5.92 6.82 -0.34
C ALA A 148 -5.61 5.60 0.55
N SER A 149 -6.53 5.22 1.42
CA SER A 149 -6.43 4.01 2.24
C SER A 149 -6.34 2.76 1.36
N GLY A 150 -7.25 2.61 0.39
CA GLY A 150 -7.23 1.49 -0.55
C GLY A 150 -5.94 1.43 -1.36
N VAL A 151 -5.47 2.55 -1.89
CA VAL A 151 -4.22 2.61 -2.67
C VAL A 151 -3.01 2.27 -1.80
N PHE A 152 -2.88 2.84 -0.60
CA PHE A 152 -1.74 2.59 0.27
C PHE A 152 -1.70 1.14 0.76
N PHE A 153 -2.76 0.67 1.43
CA PHE A 153 -2.79 -0.69 1.96
C PHE A 153 -2.79 -1.73 0.86
N GLY A 154 -3.42 -1.45 -0.29
CA GLY A 154 -3.29 -2.24 -1.49
C GLY A 154 -1.84 -2.36 -1.94
N TYR A 155 -1.16 -1.24 -2.17
CA TYR A 155 0.22 -1.22 -2.64
C TYR A 155 1.18 -2.03 -1.75
N VAL A 156 0.94 -2.02 -0.44
CA VAL A 156 1.79 -2.75 0.51
C VAL A 156 1.47 -4.25 0.55
N VAL A 157 0.20 -4.61 0.58
CA VAL A 157 -0.25 -6.00 0.74
C VAL A 157 -0.19 -6.80 -0.57
N LEU A 158 -0.39 -6.15 -1.72
CA LEU A 158 -0.42 -6.80 -3.05
C LEU A 158 0.81 -7.69 -3.31
N PRO A 159 2.05 -7.18 -3.17
CA PRO A 159 3.24 -7.96 -3.50
C PRO A 159 3.55 -9.08 -2.51
N GLU A 160 3.09 -8.96 -1.25
CA GLU A 160 3.25 -10.01 -0.22
C GLU A 160 2.46 -11.27 -0.57
N ARG A 161 1.26 -11.10 -1.12
CA ARG A 161 0.37 -12.24 -1.44
C ARG A 161 0.60 -12.86 -2.81
N THR A 162 0.99 -12.07 -3.81
CA THR A 162 1.22 -12.58 -5.18
C THR A 162 2.56 -13.31 -5.30
N GLY A 163 3.38 -13.28 -4.25
CA GLY A 163 4.70 -13.91 -4.26
C GLY A 163 5.72 -13.19 -5.13
N GLU A 164 5.40 -11.99 -5.66
CA GLU A 164 6.34 -11.20 -6.48
C GLU A 164 7.59 -10.76 -5.68
N MET A 165 7.55 -10.82 -4.34
CA MET A 165 8.74 -10.61 -3.51
C MET A 165 9.77 -11.75 -3.56
N ILE A 166 9.44 -12.90 -4.17
CA ILE A 166 10.37 -14.03 -4.38
C ILE A 166 11.27 -13.81 -5.61
N GLY A 167 11.09 -12.71 -6.38
CA GLY A 167 12.00 -12.35 -7.47
C GLY A 167 13.43 -11.99 -7.03
N PHE A 168 13.68 -11.84 -5.72
CA PHE A 168 14.99 -11.44 -5.20
C PHE A 168 15.87 -12.62 -4.73
N ARG A 169 15.32 -13.83 -4.55
CA ARG A 169 16.03 -14.96 -3.93
C ARG A 169 16.47 -16.07 -4.90
N ASP A 170 15.76 -16.26 -6.03
CA ASP A 170 16.00 -17.41 -6.93
C ASP A 170 16.41 -17.06 -8.37
N ALA A 171 17.22 -16.02 -8.55
CA ALA A 171 18.01 -15.86 -9.79
C ALA A 171 19.41 -16.44 -9.61
N SER A 172 19.51 -17.68 -9.12
CA SER A 172 20.72 -18.48 -9.40
C SER A 172 20.74 -18.72 -10.91
N PRO A 173 21.83 -18.42 -11.63
CA PRO A 173 21.89 -18.72 -13.04
C PRO A 173 21.76 -20.24 -13.16
N VAL A 174 20.63 -20.70 -13.71
CA VAL A 174 20.48 -22.08 -14.16
C VAL A 174 21.55 -22.27 -15.22
N VAL A 175 22.69 -22.83 -14.81
CA VAL A 175 23.73 -23.35 -15.70
C VAL A 175 23.05 -24.48 -16.47
N ARG A 176 22.46 -24.12 -17.60
CA ARG A 176 21.86 -25.05 -18.54
C ARG A 176 23.02 -25.89 -19.07
N LYS A 177 23.24 -27.06 -18.47
CA LYS A 177 24.19 -28.07 -18.95
C LYS A 177 23.83 -28.33 -20.42
N GLN A 178 24.62 -27.75 -21.31
CA GLN A 178 24.48 -27.90 -22.74
C GLN A 178 24.67 -29.39 -23.04
N GLY A 179 23.56 -30.05 -23.36
CA GLY A 179 23.55 -31.47 -23.69
C GLY A 179 24.52 -31.70 -24.85
N SER A 180 25.58 -32.45 -24.56
CA SER A 180 26.51 -32.97 -25.56
C SER A 180 25.71 -33.78 -26.58
N ILE A 181 25.49 -33.20 -27.76
CA ILE A 181 24.97 -33.91 -28.93
C ILE A 181 26.01 -34.97 -29.30
N LYS A 182 25.75 -36.22 -28.95
CA LYS A 182 26.49 -37.38 -29.47
C LYS A 182 26.22 -37.45 -30.98
N GLY A 183 27.23 -37.08 -31.77
CA GLY A 183 27.19 -37.23 -33.22
C GLY A 183 27.08 -38.71 -33.64
N PRO A 184 26.52 -38.99 -34.82
CA PRO A 184 26.33 -40.35 -35.31
C PRO A 184 27.69 -41.03 -35.56
N ARG A 185 27.88 -42.18 -34.92
CA ARG A 185 29.04 -43.05 -35.08
C ARG A 185 29.00 -43.66 -36.48
N ARG A 186 29.81 -43.12 -37.41
CA ARG A 186 30.03 -43.74 -38.72
C ARG A 186 30.67 -45.11 -38.51
N MET A 187 29.98 -46.15 -38.96
CA MET A 187 30.44 -47.53 -38.96
C MET A 187 30.98 -47.81 -40.37
N ASN A 188 32.24 -47.44 -40.59
CA ASN A 188 33.04 -47.95 -41.70
C ASN A 188 34.18 -48.70 -41.04
N ASP A 189 34.17 -50.03 -41.14
CA ASP A 189 35.34 -50.91 -41.15
C ASP A 189 34.84 -52.33 -41.47
N ALA A 190 34.91 -52.69 -42.74
CA ALA A 190 34.97 -54.09 -43.17
C ALA A 190 36.13 -54.21 -44.17
N PRO A 191 37.22 -54.92 -43.83
CA PRO A 191 38.30 -55.15 -44.76
C PRO A 191 37.94 -56.25 -45.77
N ALA A 192 38.50 -56.10 -46.96
CA ALA A 192 38.49 -57.08 -48.03
C ALA A 192 39.22 -58.37 -47.61
N THR A 193 38.58 -59.51 -47.89
CA THR A 193 39.12 -60.70 -48.58
C THR A 193 37.97 -61.66 -48.87
#